data_AF-A0A838VUQ7-F1
#
_entry.id   AF-A0A838VUQ7-F1
#
_cell.length_a   1.000
_cell.length_b   1.000
_cell.length_c   1.000
_cell.angle_alpha   90.00
_cell.angle_beta   90.00
_cell.angle_gamma   90.00
#
_symmetry.space_group_name_H-M   'P 1'
#
loop_
_entity.id
_entity.type
_entity.pdbx_description
1 polymer ?
#
loop_
_entity_poly.entity_id
_entity_poly.type
_entity_poly.pdbx_seq_one_letter_code
_entity_poly.pdbx_strand_id
1 'polypeptide(L)' 'MPKPPRIKINDRICRHTDNNQVYVGTCILLTEKGIRCKWDNLPQEYTTVLLYKNSGEIWKKVDS' A
#
# COMPACT_ATOMS: atom_id res chain seq x y z
N MET A 1 -14.50 12.64 12.87
CA MET A 1 -13.39 12.98 11.95
C MET A 1 -12.83 11.69 11.37
N PRO A 2 -12.75 11.51 10.03
CA PRO A 2 -12.04 10.38 9.46
C PRO A 2 -10.59 10.43 9.94
N LYS A 3 -10.09 9.31 10.49
CA LYS A 3 -8.69 9.22 10.94
C LYS A 3 -7.78 9.51 9.74
N PRO A 4 -6.74 10.33 9.89
CA PRO A 4 -5.83 10.59 8.79
C PRO A 4 -5.22 9.27 8.30
N PRO A 5 -5.02 9.13 6.98
CA PRO A 5 -4.39 7.96 6.42
C PRO A 5 -3.01 7.77 7.06
N ARG A 6 -2.74 6.57 7.56
CA ARG A 6 -1.45 6.25 8.20
C ARG A 6 -0.28 6.19 7.22
N ILE A 7 -0.56 6.13 5.92
CA ILE A 7 0.40 5.96 4.83
C ILE A 7 0.56 7.28 4.08
N LYS A 8 1.80 7.73 3.89
CA LYS A 8 2.19 8.94 3.16
C LYS A 8 2.92 8.60 1.86
N ILE A 9 3.07 9.59 1.00
CA ILE A 9 3.97 9.48 -0.15
C ILE A 9 5.40 9.24 0.39
N ASN A 10 6.16 8.41 -0.33
CA ASN A 10 7.47 7.86 0.02
C ASN A 10 7.48 6.82 1.15
N ASP A 11 6.34 6.49 1.76
CA ASP A 11 6.30 5.35 2.66
C ASP A 11 6.49 4.05 1.87
N ARG A 12 7.33 3.15 2.39
CA ARG A 12 7.39 1.75 1.96
C ARG A 12 6.31 0.96 2.67
N ILE A 13 5.55 0.21 1.88
CA ILE A 13 4.48 -0.65 2.36
C ILE A 13 4.73 -2.08 1.91
N CYS A 14 4.28 -3.05 2.72
CA CYS A 14 4.21 -4.44 2.31
C CYS A 14 2.76 -4.87 2.06
N ARG A 15 2.60 -5.79 1.12
CA ARG A 15 1.35 -6.49 0.80
C ARG A 15 1.56 -7.97 1.01
N HIS A 16 0.74 -8.57 1.86
CA HIS A 16 0.65 -10.02 2.01
C HIS A 16 -0.50 -10.52 1.14
N THR A 17 -0.21 -11.49 0.28
CA THR A 17 -1.23 -12.17 -0.52
C THR A 17 -1.64 -13.50 0.13
N ASP A 18 -2.79 -14.03 -0.26
CA ASP A 18 -3.32 -15.30 0.26
C ASP A 18 -2.37 -16.50 0.03
N ASN A 19 -1.47 -16.38 -0.95
CA ASN A 19 -0.44 -17.36 -1.27
C ASN A 19 0.83 -17.21 -0.41
N ASN A 20 0.77 -16.50 0.72
CA ASN A 20 1.92 -16.16 1.58
C ASN A 20 3.05 -15.36 0.90
N GLN A 21 2.83 -14.85 -0.32
CA GLN A 21 3.82 -14.00 -0.96
C GLN A 21 3.76 -12.59 -0.39
N VAL A 22 4.92 -12.03 -0.10
CA VAL A 22 5.10 -10.67 0.41
C VAL A 22 5.65 -9.81 -0.71
N TYR A 23 4.93 -8.76 -1.06
CA TYR A 23 5.38 -7.74 -1.99
C TYR A 23 5.68 -6.47 -1.23
N VAL A 24 6.72 -5.75 -1.65
CA VAL A 24 7.07 -4.44 -1.10
C VAL A 24 6.96 -3.40 -2.20
N GLY A 25 6.47 -2.23 -1.84
CA GLY A 25 6.31 -1.12 -2.76
C GLY A 25 6.45 0.22 -2.08
N THR A 26 6.76 1.24 -2.87
CA THR A 26 6.89 2.63 -2.42
C THR A 26 5.68 3.42 -2.88
N CYS A 27 5.07 4.17 -1.98
CA CYS A 27 3.93 5.00 -2.33
C CYS A 27 4.37 6.29 -3.01
N ILE A 28 3.84 6.56 -4.20
CA ILE A 28 4.35 7.61 -5.09
C ILE A 28 3.35 8.75 -5.32
N LEU A 29 2.04 8.52 -5.14
CA LEU A 29 1.02 9.52 -5.46
C LEU A 29 -0.23 9.34 -4.62
N LEU A 30 -0.69 10.40 -3.96
CA LEU A 30 -2.00 10.44 -3.32
C LEU A 30 -3.08 10.72 -4.37
N THR A 31 -4.17 9.97 -4.32
CA THR A 31 -5.34 10.09 -5.19
C THR A 31 -6.59 10.26 -4.34
N GLU A 32 -7.70 10.72 -4.93
CA GLU A 32 -8.98 10.86 -4.23
C GLU A 32 -9.50 9.54 -3.62
N LYS A 33 -9.07 8.40 -4.17
CA LYS A 33 -9.50 7.05 -3.74
C LYS A 33 -8.54 6.39 -2.75
N GLY A 34 -7.30 6.86 -2.65
CA GLY A 34 -6.24 6.17 -1.90
C GLY A 34 -4.85 6.63 -2.29
N ILE A 35 -3.82 5.81 -2.04
CA ILE A 35 -2.44 6.12 -2.43
C ILE A 35 -1.94 5.11 -3.46
N ARG A 36 -1.43 5.58 -4.58
CA ARG A 36 -0.81 4.76 -5.62
C ARG A 36 0.61 4.42 -5.20
N CYS A 37 0.93 3.14 -5.20
CA CYS A 37 2.27 2.66 -4.84
C CYS A 37 2.86 1.86 -6.01
N LYS A 38 4.17 2.03 -6.18
CA LYS A 38 5.00 1.31 -7.14
C LYS A 38 5.58 0.08 -6.44
N TRP A 39 5.37 -1.10 -7.00
CA TRP A 39 5.83 -2.35 -6.40
C TRP A 39 7.14 -2.82 -6.99
N ASP A 40 8.01 -3.37 -6.15
CA ASP A 40 9.34 -3.82 -6.56
C ASP A 40 9.27 -5.11 -7.39
N ASN A 41 8.34 -6.04 -7.05
CA ASN A 41 8.27 -7.38 -7.64
C ASN A 41 6.84 -7.84 -7.98
N LEU A 42 5.85 -6.93 -8.04
CA LEU A 42 4.46 -7.31 -8.32
C LEU A 42 4.21 -7.29 -9.84
N PRO A 43 3.50 -8.28 -10.41
CA PRO A 43 3.22 -8.33 -11.86
C PRO A 43 2.54 -7.07 -12.39
N GLN A 44 1.79 -6.38 -11.53
CA GLN A 44 1.28 -5.03 -11.76
C GLN A 44 2.15 -4.03 -10.99
N GLU A 45 3.01 -3.33 -11.73
CA GLU A 45 3.97 -2.36 -11.18
C GLU A 45 3.29 -1.25 -10.36
N TYR A 46 2.04 -0.89 -10.69
CA TYR A 46 1.27 0.14 -9.97
C TYR A 46 -0.07 -0.37 -9.50
N THR A 47 -0.36 -0.21 -8.21
CA THR A 47 -1.73 -0.38 -7.69
C THR A 47 -2.08 0.73 -6.71
N THR A 48 -3.38 1.05 -6.66
CA THR A 48 -3.94 2.02 -5.72
C THR A 48 -4.33 1.31 -4.44
N VAL A 49 -3.64 1.62 -3.36
CA VAL A 49 -3.96 1.16 -2.01
C VAL A 49 -5.07 2.05 -1.45
N LEU A 50 -6.24 1.44 -1.22
CA LEU A 50 -7.37 2.15 -0.64
C LEU A 50 -7.09 2.41 0.84
N LEU A 51 -7.00 3.70 1.21
CA LEU A 51 -6.69 4.13 2.56
C LEU A 51 -7.79 3.78 3.59
N TYR A 52 -8.97 3.38 3.11
CA TYR A 52 -10.19 3.25 3.92
C TYR A 52 -10.96 1.94 3.73
N LYS A 53 -10.46 0.97 2.94
CA LYS A 53 -11.20 -0.29 2.70
C LYS A 53 -10.56 -1.49 3.39
N ASN A 54 -11.21 -1.88 4.48
CA ASN A 54 -11.10 -3.17 5.16
C ASN A 54 -11.35 -4.31 4.16
N SER A 55 -10.30 -4.90 3.60
CA SER A 55 -10.42 -6.14 2.83
C SER A 55 -9.15 -6.96 3.01
N GLY A 56 -8.96 -7.56 4.20
CA GLY A 56 -7.98 -8.62 4.47
C GLY A 56 -6.48 -8.29 4.35
N GLU A 57 -6.11 -7.24 3.62
CA GLU A 57 -4.73 -6.90 3.30
C GLU A 57 -4.17 -5.99 4.38
N ILE A 58 -3.36 -6.59 5.26
CA ILE A 58 -2.66 -5.86 6.31
C ILE A 58 -1.47 -5.15 5.66
N TRP A 59 -1.67 -3.88 5.27
CA TRP A 59 -0.60 -3.00 4.83
C TRP A 59 0.22 -2.58 6.05
N LYS A 60 1.44 -3.13 6.20
CA LYS A 60 2.37 -2.65 7.22
C LYS A 60 3.36 -1.70 6.58
N LYS A 61 3.62 -0.58 7.26
CA LYS A 61 4.79 0.25 6.98
C LYS A 61 6.01 -0.60 7.31
N VAL A 62 6.95 -0.65 6.39
CA VAL A 62 8.25 -1.29 6.65
C VAL A 62 9.10 -0.20 7.29
N ASP A 63 9.26 -0.25 8.61
CA ASP A 63 10.29 0.57 9.27
C ASP A 63 11.65 0.10 8.77
N SER A 64 12.45 1.07 8.28
CA SER A 64 13.84 0.86 7.89
C SER A 64 14.73 0.79 9.12
#